data_AF-A0A925MQB4-F1
#
_entry.id   AF-A0A925MQB4-F1
#
_cell.length_a   1.000
_cell.length_b   1.000
_cell.length_c   1.000
_cell.angle_alpha   90.00
_cell.angle_beta   90.00
_cell.angle_gamma   90.00
#
_symmetry.space_group_name_H-M   'P 1'
#
loop_
_entity.id
_entity.type
_entity.pdbx_description
1 polymer ?
#
loop_
_entity_poly.entity_id
_entity_poly.type
_entity_poly.pdbx_seq_one_letter_code
_entity_poly.pdbx_strand_id
1 'polypeptide(L)'
;LNWYCTDYWSLELALDIVALKRSARTRIAWLPGAERFLFALRRASKRLLLVTNAHGDSLCIKDECTGIRGYFDAAISSHSYGHPKEHSAFWQRLQREHYFDPARTLFIDDSLPVLRAAREFGIARVVAVTHPDSQLKQRECEEFPAVTRVVNLLPCASA
;
A
#
# COMPACT_ATOMS: atom_id res chain seq x y z
N LEU A 1 5.76 -15.66 -4.24
CA LEU A 1 4.91 -14.93 -3.27
C LEU A 1 5.03 -15.45 -1.84
N ASN A 2 5.59 -16.65 -1.60
CA ASN A 2 5.73 -17.29 -0.29
C ASN A 2 6.19 -16.34 0.83
N TRP A 3 7.15 -15.45 0.55
CA TRP A 3 7.61 -14.44 1.50
C TRP A 3 6.48 -13.63 2.17
N TYR A 4 5.42 -13.29 1.42
CA TYR A 4 4.28 -12.50 1.91
C TYR A 4 3.07 -13.34 2.35
N CYS A 5 3.13 -14.66 2.20
CA CYS A 5 2.00 -15.57 2.35
C CYS A 5 1.89 -16.07 3.80
N THR A 6 0.73 -15.85 4.43
CA THR A 6 0.49 -16.34 5.80
C THR A 6 0.40 -17.86 5.85
N ASP A 7 -0.23 -18.49 4.86
CA ASP A 7 -0.40 -19.95 4.80
C ASP A 7 0.95 -20.67 4.69
N TYR A 8 1.84 -20.14 3.84
CA TYR A 8 3.19 -20.67 3.68
C TYR A 8 3.95 -20.69 5.00
N TRP A 9 3.96 -19.54 5.71
CA TRP A 9 4.67 -19.44 6.99
C TRP A 9 3.99 -20.22 8.11
N SER A 10 2.67 -20.38 8.05
CA SER A 10 1.95 -21.23 8.98
C SER A 10 2.35 -22.69 8.86
N LEU A 11 2.51 -23.17 7.63
CA LEU A 11 2.99 -24.52 7.36
C LEU A 11 4.46 -24.68 7.79
N GLU A 12 5.33 -23.79 7.34
CA GLU A 12 6.79 -23.89 7.56
C GLU A 12 7.17 -23.81 9.04
N LEU A 13 6.48 -22.97 9.81
CA LEU A 13 6.77 -22.75 11.23
C LEU A 13 5.91 -23.61 12.16
N ALA A 14 4.93 -24.35 11.63
CA ALA A 14 3.90 -25.03 12.41
C ALA A 14 3.20 -24.11 13.44
N LEU A 15 2.93 -22.86 13.03
CA LEU A 15 2.30 -21.82 13.86
C LEU A 15 1.08 -21.23 13.16
N ASP A 16 0.05 -20.86 13.92
CA ASP A 16 -1.06 -20.08 13.36
C ASP A 16 -0.68 -18.60 13.24
N ILE A 17 -0.12 -18.22 12.09
CA ILE A 17 0.34 -16.85 11.80
C ILE A 17 -0.84 -15.87 11.78
N VAL A 18 -2.03 -16.32 11.37
CA VAL A 18 -3.22 -15.48 11.33
C VAL A 18 -3.70 -15.18 12.75
N ALA A 19 -3.77 -16.17 13.63
CA ALA A 19 -4.11 -15.98 15.04
C ALA A 19 -3.08 -15.08 15.76
N LEU A 20 -1.79 -15.27 15.49
CA LEU A 20 -0.72 -14.41 16.04
C LEU A 20 -0.85 -12.95 15.57
N LYS A 21 -1.21 -12.72 14.30
CA LYS A 21 -1.49 -11.37 13.80
C LYS A 21 -2.74 -10.77 14.45
N ARG A 22 -3.78 -11.57 14.68
CA ARG A 22 -5.01 -11.13 15.37
C ARG A 22 -4.75 -10.77 16.84
N SER A 23 -3.92 -11.53 17.55
CA SER A 23 -3.56 -11.21 18.94
C SER A 23 -2.76 -9.90 19.05
N ALA A 24 -1.95 -9.58 18.02
CA ALA A 24 -1.21 -8.33 17.92
C ALA A 24 -2.00 -7.15 17.34
N ARG A 25 -3.32 -7.27 17.13
CA ARG A 25 -4.15 -6.22 16.47
C ARG A 25 -4.11 -4.85 17.13
N THR A 26 -3.80 -4.78 18.43
CA THR A 26 -3.67 -3.50 19.17
C THR A 26 -2.55 -2.62 18.64
N ARG A 27 -1.63 -3.18 17.84
CA ARG A 27 -0.57 -2.45 17.14
C ARG A 27 -1.02 -1.87 15.79
N ILE A 28 -2.22 -2.21 15.32
CA ILE A 28 -2.78 -1.70 14.07
C ILE A 28 -3.42 -0.35 14.36
N ALA A 29 -2.87 0.69 13.75
CA ALA A 29 -3.38 2.05 13.83
C ALA A 29 -3.18 2.77 12.50
N TRP A 30 -3.93 3.84 12.32
CA TRP A 30 -3.68 4.79 11.23
C TRP A 30 -2.32 5.46 11.42
N LEU A 31 -1.57 5.61 10.32
CA LEU A 31 -0.45 6.54 10.31
C LEU A 31 -0.96 7.98 10.50
N PRO A 32 -0.22 8.87 11.19
CA PRO A 32 -0.68 10.23 11.45
C PRO A 32 -1.11 10.95 10.17
N GLY A 33 -2.40 11.33 10.12
CA GLY A 33 -3.01 12.05 8.99
C GLY A 33 -3.38 11.20 7.76
N ALA A 34 -3.14 9.89 7.77
CA ALA A 34 -3.47 9.02 6.63
C ALA A 34 -4.98 8.95 6.34
N GLU A 35 -5.82 8.87 7.36
CA GLU A 35 -7.28 8.90 7.18
C GLU A 35 -7.75 10.22 6.58
N ARG A 36 -7.23 11.36 7.09
CA ARG A 36 -7.50 12.69 6.53
C ARG A 36 -7.09 12.80 5.06
N PHE A 37 -5.96 12.21 4.70
CA PHE A 37 -5.49 12.15 3.32
C PHE A 37 -6.49 11.42 2.42
N LEU A 38 -6.93 10.22 2.80
CA LEU A 38 -7.92 9.45 2.04
C LEU A 38 -9.26 10.19 1.92
N PHE A 39 -9.71 10.82 3.00
CA PHE A 39 -10.93 11.65 2.98
C PHE A 39 -10.83 12.82 1.99
N ALA A 40 -9.69 13.52 1.97
CA ALA A 40 -9.45 14.62 1.04
C ALA A 40 -9.45 14.15 -0.43
N LEU A 41 -8.83 13.00 -0.72
CA LEU A 41 -8.84 12.42 -2.06
C LEU A 41 -10.24 12.02 -2.53
N ARG A 42 -11.04 11.42 -1.63
CA ARG A 42 -12.46 11.11 -1.85
C ARG A 42 -13.26 12.37 -2.19
N ARG A 43 -13.09 13.46 -1.41
CA ARG A 43 -13.74 14.75 -1.69
C ARG A 43 -13.31 15.35 -3.03
N ALA A 44 -12.07 15.15 -3.43
CA ALA A 44 -11.56 15.55 -4.73
C ALA A 44 -11.96 14.60 -5.88
N SER A 45 -12.88 13.66 -5.63
CA SER A 45 -13.39 12.68 -6.62
C SER A 45 -12.27 11.90 -7.31
N LYS A 46 -11.19 11.59 -6.58
CA LYS A 46 -10.12 10.72 -7.08
C LYS A 46 -10.54 9.26 -6.96
N ARG A 47 -10.24 8.47 -7.98
CA ARG A 47 -10.33 7.01 -7.91
C ARG A 47 -9.13 6.47 -7.15
N LEU A 48 -9.37 5.60 -6.17
CA LEU A 48 -8.38 5.09 -5.24
C LEU A 48 -8.34 3.57 -5.30
N LEU A 49 -7.15 3.02 -5.56
CA LEU A 49 -6.87 1.59 -5.51
C LEU A 49 -5.85 1.33 -4.40
N LEU A 50 -6.18 0.42 -3.48
CA LEU A 50 -5.23 -0.10 -2.50
C LEU A 50 -4.56 -1.34 -3.09
N VAL A 51 -3.25 -1.31 -3.29
CA VAL A 51 -2.49 -2.47 -3.79
C VAL A 51 -1.43 -2.90 -2.78
N THR A 52 -1.45 -4.17 -2.39
CA THR A 52 -0.57 -4.69 -1.33
C THR A 52 0.06 -6.02 -1.69
N ASN A 53 1.31 -6.22 -1.28
CA ASN A 53 1.93 -7.56 -1.36
C ASN A 53 1.41 -8.50 -0.27
N ALA A 54 0.80 -7.98 0.79
CA ALA A 54 0.35 -8.79 1.92
C ALA A 54 -0.74 -9.81 1.54
N HIS A 55 -0.75 -10.97 2.20
CA HIS A 55 -1.83 -11.94 2.10
C HIS A 55 -3.19 -11.32 2.46
N GLY A 56 -4.27 -11.89 1.91
CA GLY A 56 -5.65 -11.41 2.12
C GLY A 56 -6.01 -11.28 3.60
N ASP A 57 -5.64 -12.27 4.42
CA ASP A 57 -5.95 -12.25 5.86
C ASP A 57 -5.29 -11.08 6.58
N SER A 58 -4.06 -10.74 6.21
CA SER A 58 -3.36 -9.58 6.78
C SER A 58 -4.06 -8.26 6.44
N LEU A 59 -4.67 -8.16 5.26
CA LEU A 59 -5.47 -6.99 4.90
C LEU A 59 -6.81 -7.00 5.64
N CYS A 60 -7.50 -8.13 5.74
CA CYS A 60 -8.77 -8.25 6.48
C CYS A 60 -8.62 -7.84 7.94
N ILE A 61 -7.58 -8.29 8.64
CA ILE A 61 -7.35 -7.91 10.05
C ILE A 61 -7.15 -6.39 10.19
N LYS A 62 -6.42 -5.76 9.25
CA LYS A 62 -6.25 -4.30 9.24
C LYS A 62 -7.56 -3.57 8.99
N ASP A 63 -8.36 -4.10 8.07
CA ASP A 63 -9.67 -3.53 7.73
C ASP A 63 -10.66 -3.61 8.89
N GLU A 64 -10.74 -4.75 9.59
CA GLU A 64 -11.58 -4.90 10.80
C GLU A 64 -11.23 -3.86 11.87
N CYS A 65 -9.97 -3.44 11.96
CA CYS A 65 -9.50 -2.48 12.95
C CYS A 65 -9.66 -1.01 12.54
N THR A 66 -9.71 -0.71 11.23
CA THR A 66 -9.57 0.66 10.71
C THR A 66 -10.64 1.08 9.72
N GLY A 67 -11.40 0.14 9.17
CA GLY A 67 -12.35 0.36 8.07
C GLY A 67 -11.69 0.83 6.77
N ILE A 68 -10.37 0.64 6.62
CA ILE A 68 -9.58 1.24 5.54
C ILE A 68 -10.13 0.93 4.14
N ARG A 69 -10.72 -0.24 3.90
CA ARG A 69 -11.25 -0.61 2.58
C ARG A 69 -12.40 0.29 2.14
N GLY A 70 -13.16 0.87 3.07
CA GLY A 70 -14.25 1.80 2.76
C GLY A 70 -13.82 3.09 2.05
N TYR A 71 -12.51 3.40 2.05
CA TYR A 71 -11.96 4.55 1.35
C TYR A 71 -11.54 4.27 -0.10
N PHE A 72 -11.46 3.01 -0.51
CA PHE A 72 -10.91 2.62 -1.83
C PHE A 72 -11.99 2.02 -2.73
N ASP A 73 -11.90 2.30 -4.03
CA ASP A 73 -12.79 1.71 -5.04
C ASP A 73 -12.45 0.23 -5.29
N ALA A 74 -11.21 -0.17 -5.03
CA ALA A 74 -10.80 -1.58 -4.97
C ALA A 74 -9.59 -1.76 -4.05
N ALA A 75 -9.49 -2.93 -3.44
CA ALA A 75 -8.34 -3.35 -2.64
C ALA A 75 -7.84 -4.71 -3.14
N ILE A 76 -6.59 -4.75 -3.62
CA ILE A 76 -6.00 -5.86 -4.36
C ILE A 76 -4.75 -6.36 -3.64
N SER A 77 -4.69 -7.66 -3.39
CA SER A 77 -3.47 -8.34 -2.96
C SER A 77 -2.72 -8.88 -4.16
N SER A 78 -1.39 -8.81 -4.16
CA SER A 78 -0.56 -9.43 -5.19
C SER A 78 -0.75 -10.94 -5.30
N HIS A 79 -1.31 -11.58 -4.26
CA HIS A 79 -1.67 -12.99 -4.27
C HIS A 79 -2.76 -13.32 -5.30
N SER A 80 -3.68 -12.42 -5.60
CA SER A 80 -4.69 -12.65 -6.65
C SER A 80 -4.07 -12.71 -8.04
N TYR A 81 -2.86 -12.17 -8.22
CA TYR A 81 -2.17 -12.10 -9.51
C TYR A 81 -0.97 -13.04 -9.61
N GLY A 82 -0.58 -13.73 -8.54
CA GLY A 82 0.56 -14.65 -8.56
C GLY A 82 1.94 -13.98 -8.61
N HIS A 83 2.01 -12.65 -8.71
CA HIS A 83 3.25 -11.89 -8.87
C HIS A 83 3.29 -10.72 -7.88
N PRO A 84 4.41 -10.49 -7.18
CA PRO A 84 4.54 -9.36 -6.26
C PRO A 84 4.68 -8.04 -7.04
N LYS A 85 4.45 -6.90 -6.37
CA LYS A 85 4.47 -5.56 -7.00
C LYS A 85 5.82 -5.18 -7.61
N GLU A 86 6.90 -5.81 -7.20
CA GLU A 86 8.25 -5.63 -7.76
C GLU A 86 8.37 -6.23 -9.18
N HIS A 87 7.45 -7.11 -9.57
CA HIS A 87 7.45 -7.76 -10.88
C HIS A 87 6.48 -7.07 -11.85
N SER A 88 6.93 -6.84 -13.09
CA SER A 88 6.14 -6.17 -14.14
C SER A 88 4.79 -6.85 -14.42
N ALA A 89 4.71 -8.18 -14.29
CA ALA A 89 3.48 -8.96 -14.49
C ALA A 89 2.35 -8.55 -13.52
N PHE A 90 2.67 -8.10 -12.31
CA PHE A 90 1.67 -7.55 -11.37
C PHE A 90 0.97 -6.34 -11.98
N TRP A 91 1.75 -5.38 -12.51
CA TRP A 91 1.25 -4.13 -13.07
C TRP A 91 0.42 -4.33 -14.34
N GLN A 92 0.87 -5.24 -15.22
CA GLN A 92 0.13 -5.61 -16.42
C GLN A 92 -1.24 -6.22 -16.07
N ARG A 93 -1.28 -7.10 -15.06
CA ARG A 93 -2.53 -7.70 -14.59
C ARG A 93 -3.43 -6.67 -13.92
N LEU A 94 -2.87 -5.83 -13.06
CA LEU A 94 -3.59 -4.75 -12.39
C LEU A 94 -4.24 -3.80 -13.40
N GLN A 95 -3.51 -3.36 -14.43
CA GLN A 95 -4.06 -2.45 -15.44
C GLN A 95 -5.14 -3.13 -16.29
N ARG A 96 -5.01 -4.43 -16.59
CA ARG A 96 -6.02 -5.17 -17.34
C ARG A 96 -7.35 -5.27 -16.58
N GLU A 97 -7.27 -5.54 -15.28
CA GLU A 97 -8.46 -5.77 -14.43
C GLU A 97 -9.05 -4.48 -13.86
N HIS A 98 -8.19 -3.52 -13.55
CA HIS A 98 -8.55 -2.21 -13.02
C HIS A 98 -7.88 -1.12 -13.85
N TYR A 99 -8.36 -0.91 -15.08
CA TYR A 99 -7.78 0.05 -16.01
C TYR A 99 -7.41 1.39 -15.37
N PHE A 100 -6.16 1.81 -15.54
CA PHE A 100 -5.67 3.14 -15.19
C PHE A 100 -4.72 3.62 -16.30
N ASP A 101 -4.70 4.93 -16.50
CA ASP A 101 -3.76 5.59 -17.41
C ASP A 101 -2.45 5.88 -16.65
N PRO A 102 -1.32 5.23 -16.97
CA PRO A 102 -0.05 5.44 -16.26
C PRO A 102 0.44 6.88 -16.32
N ALA A 103 0.11 7.64 -17.37
CA ALA A 103 0.50 9.04 -17.52
C ALA A 103 -0.25 9.97 -16.54
N ARG A 104 -1.41 9.54 -16.06
CA ARG A 104 -2.29 10.32 -15.17
C ARG A 104 -2.43 9.74 -13.76
N THR A 105 -1.66 8.69 -13.46
CA THR A 105 -1.72 7.97 -12.19
C THR A 105 -0.60 8.41 -11.26
N LEU A 106 -0.95 8.61 -9.98
CA LEU A 106 0.01 8.76 -8.89
C LEU A 106 0.07 7.45 -8.11
N PHE A 107 1.27 6.89 -7.98
CA PHE A 107 1.53 5.72 -7.15
C PHE A 107 2.40 6.11 -5.94
N ILE A 108 2.01 5.64 -4.75
CA ILE A 108 2.63 5.99 -3.47
C ILE A 108 2.96 4.69 -2.73
N ASP A 109 4.21 4.52 -2.32
CA ASP A 109 4.68 3.32 -1.61
C ASP A 109 5.92 3.66 -0.76
N ASP A 110 6.27 2.79 0.19
CA ASP A 110 7.48 2.94 1.01
C ASP A 110 8.63 2.02 0.58
N SER A 111 8.38 1.11 -0.37
CA SER A 111 9.36 0.17 -0.92
C SER A 111 9.99 0.70 -2.22
N LEU A 112 11.29 1.04 -2.18
CA LEU A 112 12.03 1.50 -3.36
C LEU A 112 11.98 0.50 -4.54
N PRO A 113 12.14 -0.82 -4.35
CA PRO A 113 11.97 -1.80 -5.44
C PRO A 113 10.59 -1.74 -6.10
N VAL A 114 9.53 -1.53 -5.32
CA VAL A 114 8.16 -1.40 -5.84
C VAL A 114 7.99 -0.10 -6.62
N LEU A 115 8.55 1.01 -6.14
CA LEU A 115 8.53 2.30 -6.84
C LEU A 115 9.30 2.25 -8.16
N ARG A 116 10.45 1.56 -8.20
CA ARG A 116 11.21 1.30 -9.44
C ARG A 116 10.37 0.52 -10.44
N ALA A 117 9.74 -0.58 -10.02
CA ALA A 117 8.87 -1.38 -10.87
C ALA A 117 7.68 -0.58 -11.43
N ALA A 118 7.06 0.26 -10.59
CA ALA A 118 5.98 1.16 -11.01
C ALA A 118 6.43 2.18 -12.07
N ARG A 119 7.62 2.79 -11.86
CA ARG A 119 8.23 3.72 -12.81
C ARG A 119 8.60 3.04 -14.12
N GLU A 120 9.21 1.86 -14.06
CA GLU A 120 9.57 1.04 -15.23
C GLU A 120 8.35 0.58 -16.03
N PHE A 121 7.23 0.30 -15.36
CA PHE A 121 5.96 0.02 -16.00
C PHE A 121 5.38 1.24 -16.76
N GLY A 122 5.80 2.46 -16.39
CA GLY A 122 5.41 3.70 -17.05
C GLY A 122 4.50 4.61 -16.23
N ILE A 123 4.33 4.38 -14.92
CA ILE A 123 3.58 5.31 -14.05
C ILE A 123 4.37 6.62 -13.94
N ALA A 124 3.79 7.71 -14.44
CA ALA A 124 4.48 9.00 -14.60
C ALA A 124 4.76 9.73 -13.28
N ARG A 125 4.05 9.36 -12.19
CA ARG A 125 4.21 9.95 -10.86
C ARG A 125 4.31 8.85 -9.82
N VAL A 126 5.50 8.70 -9.24
CA VAL A 126 5.77 7.81 -8.11
C VAL A 126 6.30 8.64 -6.94
N VAL A 127 5.82 8.36 -5.73
CA VAL A 127 6.24 9.07 -4.51
C VAL A 127 6.59 8.07 -3.42
N ALA A 128 7.75 8.28 -2.78
CA ALA A 128 8.17 7.49 -1.63
C ALA A 128 7.59 8.03 -0.32
N VAL A 129 7.17 7.14 0.58
CA VAL A 129 6.87 7.47 1.99
C VAL A 129 8.05 7.09 2.86
N THR A 130 8.67 8.07 3.52
CA THR A 130 9.92 7.86 4.27
C THR A 130 9.72 7.50 5.74
N HIS A 131 8.51 7.69 6.29
CA HIS A 131 8.18 7.29 7.67
C HIS A 131 6.94 6.38 7.72
N PRO A 132 7.02 5.16 7.13
CA PRO A 132 5.90 4.22 7.06
C PRO A 132 5.66 3.46 8.38
N ASP A 133 6.63 3.49 9.31
CA ASP A 133 6.52 2.93 10.66
C ASP A 133 6.86 4.04 11.66
N SER A 134 5.85 4.48 12.42
CA SER A 134 6.00 5.57 13.39
C SER A 134 6.89 5.23 14.57
N GLN A 135 7.23 3.96 14.79
CA GLN A 135 8.11 3.51 15.88
C GLN A 135 9.59 3.52 15.47
N LEU A 136 9.89 3.62 14.18
CA LEU A 136 11.25 3.61 13.65
C LEU A 136 11.71 5.02 13.26
N LYS A 137 13.02 5.17 13.03
CA LYS A 137 13.57 6.41 12.45
C LYS A 137 13.05 6.60 11.03
N GLN A 138 12.79 7.85 10.67
CA GLN A 138 12.52 8.22 9.28
C GLN A 138 13.69 7.78 8.40
N ARG A 139 13.37 7.24 7.22
CA ARG A 139 14.34 6.84 6.20
C ARG A 139 14.72 8.03 5.32
N GLU A 140 15.87 7.96 4.68
CA GLU A 140 16.25 8.89 3.62
C GLU A 140 15.87 8.30 2.26
N CYS A 141 15.48 9.15 1.32
CA CYS A 141 15.13 8.74 -0.05
C CYS A 141 15.52 9.86 -1.02
N GLU A 142 16.55 9.59 -1.84
CA GLU A 142 17.03 10.52 -2.86
C GLU A 142 16.56 10.14 -4.27
N GLU A 143 16.19 8.87 -4.50
CA GLU A 143 15.86 8.35 -5.83
C GLU A 143 14.49 8.85 -6.35
N PHE A 144 13.57 9.16 -5.45
CA PHE A 144 12.21 9.56 -5.79
C PHE A 144 11.79 10.80 -5.01
N PRO A 145 10.87 11.62 -5.56
CA PRO A 145 10.14 12.58 -4.75
C PRO A 145 9.54 11.86 -3.53
N ALA A 146 9.78 12.40 -2.34
CA ALA A 146 9.48 11.72 -1.11
C ALA A 146 8.76 12.63 -0.13
N VAL A 147 7.88 12.03 0.67
CA VAL A 147 7.17 12.70 1.77
C VAL A 147 7.35 11.89 3.04
N THR A 148 7.40 12.57 4.19
CA THR A 148 7.43 11.87 5.49
C THR A 148 6.17 11.05 5.70
N ARG A 149 5.00 11.63 5.41
CA ARG A 149 3.69 10.97 5.50
C ARG A 149 2.82 11.31 4.31
N VAL A 150 1.87 10.45 3.98
CA VAL A 150 0.95 10.66 2.86
C VAL A 150 0.16 11.96 2.96
N VAL A 151 -0.15 12.42 4.18
CA VAL A 151 -0.87 13.68 4.40
C VAL A 151 -0.09 14.91 3.92
N ASN A 152 1.24 14.82 3.80
CA ASN A 152 2.07 15.91 3.29
C ASN A 152 1.96 16.10 1.77
N LEU A 153 1.25 15.21 1.06
CA LEU A 153 0.88 15.41 -0.34
C LEU A 153 -0.34 16.31 -0.53
N LEU A 154 -1.08 16.60 0.53
CA LEU A 154 -2.15 17.59 0.44
C LEU A 154 -1.55 18.98 0.30
N PRO A 155 -2.15 19.86 -0.51
CA PRO A 155 -1.72 21.26 -0.55
C PRO A 155 -1.85 21.86 0.84
N CYS A 156 -0.86 22.67 1.24
CA CYS A 156 -1.01 23.51 2.41
C CYS A 156 -2.23 24.39 2.20
N ALA A 157 -3.17 24.43 3.15
CA ALA A 157 -4.26 25.37 3.10
C ALA A 157 -3.64 26.78 3.05
N SER A 158 -3.82 27.48 1.93
CA SER A 158 -3.52 28.91 1.87
C SER A 158 -4.43 29.59 2.90
N ALA A 159 -3.81 30.34 3.82
CA ALA A 159 -4.51 31.16 4.80
C ALA A 159 -5.26 32.31 4.11
#